data_AF-A0A0W8F9B2-F1
#
_entry.id   AF-A0A0W8F9B2-F1
#
_cell.length_a   1.000
_cell.length_b   1.000
_cell.length_c   1.000
_cell.angle_alpha   90.00
_cell.angle_beta   90.00
_cell.angle_gamma   90.00
#
_symmetry.space_group_name_H-M   'P 1'
#
loop_
_entity.id
_entity.type
_entity.pdbx_description
1 polymer ?
#
loop_
_entity_poly.entity_id
_entity_poly.type
_entity_poly.pdbx_seq_one_letter_code
_entity_poly.pdbx_strand_id
1 'polypeptide(L)'
;MSFEDELDAILVKGKDKAAKDILKAVESTYGEVPYIFQFMEDDSELLITKVLHNNAILRSSNLDAKTVELISVAVSAALRCSHCLRLHIRLAGSLGVPDDQVAAAIFLAGNLVNASVLATAARNLDEEREICRSCEIASETCEINGRGED
;
A
#
# COMPACT_ATOMS: atom_id res chain seq x y z
N MET A 1 8.27 -3.48 -23.25
CA MET A 1 9.18 -4.63 -23.08
C MET A 1 8.33 -5.78 -22.57
N SER A 2 8.41 -6.94 -23.21
CA SER A 2 7.71 -8.15 -22.75
C SER A 2 8.39 -8.69 -21.49
N PHE A 3 7.76 -9.65 -20.82
CA PHE A 3 8.38 -10.32 -19.67
C PHE A 3 9.55 -11.19 -20.12
N GLU A 4 9.43 -11.81 -21.29
CA GLU A 4 10.46 -12.61 -21.93
C GLU A 4 11.70 -11.74 -22.23
N ASP A 5 11.51 -10.53 -22.77
CA ASP A 5 12.61 -9.58 -23.01
C ASP A 5 13.34 -9.19 -21.71
N GLU A 6 12.60 -9.02 -20.60
CA GLU A 6 13.17 -8.73 -19.28
C GLU A 6 14.05 -9.89 -18.79
N LEU A 7 13.57 -11.13 -18.91
CA LEU A 7 14.30 -12.33 -18.52
C LEU A 7 15.54 -12.56 -19.38
N ASP A 8 15.43 -12.40 -20.70
CA ASP A 8 16.57 -12.55 -21.62
C ASP A 8 17.67 -11.52 -21.30
N ALA A 9 17.29 -10.27 -21.02
CA ALA A 9 18.24 -9.25 -20.62
C ALA A 9 18.97 -9.60 -19.31
N ILE A 10 18.27 -10.18 -18.33
CA ILE A 10 18.85 -10.63 -17.06
C ILE A 10 19.82 -11.80 -17.30
N LEU A 11 19.42 -12.79 -18.09
CA LEU A 11 20.24 -13.95 -18.43
C LEU A 11 21.54 -13.55 -19.14
N VAL A 12 21.45 -12.63 -20.10
CA VAL A 12 22.61 -12.16 -20.89
C VAL A 12 23.56 -11.29 -20.06
N LYS A 13 23.04 -10.38 -19.23
CA LYS A 13 23.86 -9.41 -18.49
C LYS A 13 24.38 -9.93 -17.14
N GLY A 14 23.73 -10.94 -16.58
CA GLY A 14 23.92 -11.37 -15.20
C GLY A 14 23.19 -10.47 -14.20
N LYS A 15 22.87 -11.03 -13.02
CA LYS A 15 22.00 -10.38 -12.02
C LYS A 15 22.52 -9.02 -11.54
N ASP A 16 23.81 -8.87 -11.25
CA ASP A 16 24.32 -7.63 -10.65
C ASP A 16 24.29 -6.45 -11.63
N LYS A 17 24.55 -6.71 -12.91
CA LYS A 17 24.45 -5.67 -13.95
C LYS A 17 22.99 -5.37 -14.27
N ALA A 18 22.13 -6.38 -14.33
CA ALA A 18 20.71 -6.21 -14.55
C ALA A 18 20.04 -5.40 -13.43
N ALA A 19 20.39 -5.67 -12.16
CA ALA A 19 19.94 -4.92 -11.00
C ALA A 19 20.28 -3.42 -11.11
N LYS A 20 21.52 -3.08 -11.46
CA LYS A 20 21.95 -1.69 -11.67
C LYS A 20 21.22 -1.01 -12.83
N ASP A 21 20.99 -1.72 -13.92
CA ASP A 21 20.24 -1.20 -15.07
C ASP A 21 18.76 -0.96 -14.70
N ILE A 22 18.18 -1.84 -13.89
CA ILE A 22 16.82 -1.67 -13.34
C ILE A 22 16.74 -0.43 -12.46
N LEU A 23 17.68 -0.21 -11.54
CA LEU A 23 17.68 0.99 -10.68
C LEU A 23 17.74 2.29 -11.50
N LYS A 24 18.55 2.30 -12.58
CA LYS A 24 18.58 3.44 -13.51
C LYS A 24 17.26 3.64 -14.24
N ALA A 25 16.59 2.55 -14.66
CA ALA A 25 15.28 2.64 -15.29
C ALA A 25 14.20 3.15 -14.32
N VAL A 26 14.25 2.72 -13.06
CA VAL A 26 13.42 3.22 -11.97
C VAL A 26 13.64 4.72 -11.78
N GLU A 27 14.89 5.16 -11.64
CA GLU A 27 15.23 6.58 -11.48
C GLU A 27 14.74 7.42 -12.66
N SER A 28 14.91 6.91 -13.90
CA SER A 28 14.41 7.58 -15.09
C SER A 28 12.89 7.68 -15.15
N THR A 29 12.18 6.71 -14.57
CA THR A 29 10.70 6.67 -14.60
C THR A 29 10.11 7.52 -13.48
N TYR A 30 10.69 7.43 -12.28
CA TYR A 30 10.14 8.04 -11.07
C TYR A 30 10.80 9.36 -10.69
N GLY A 31 11.94 9.71 -11.29
CA GLY A 31 12.75 10.87 -10.94
C GLY A 31 13.61 10.68 -9.68
N GLU A 32 13.38 9.61 -8.93
CA GLU A 32 14.18 9.16 -7.79
C GLU A 32 14.09 7.64 -7.66
N VAL A 33 15.08 7.01 -7.02
CA VAL A 33 15.01 5.59 -6.66
C VAL A 33 14.37 5.48 -5.27
N PRO A 34 13.22 4.80 -5.11
CA PRO A 34 12.63 4.55 -3.80
C PRO A 34 13.62 3.88 -2.85
N TYR A 35 13.65 4.32 -1.60
CA TYR A 35 14.58 3.80 -0.58
C TYR A 35 14.56 2.26 -0.48
N ILE A 36 13.39 1.64 -0.60
CA ILE A 36 13.29 0.17 -0.55
C ILE A 36 14.10 -0.51 -1.66
N PHE A 37 14.16 0.06 -2.87
CA PHE A 37 14.97 -0.50 -3.94
C PHE A 37 16.46 -0.24 -3.73
N GLN A 38 16.84 0.88 -3.11
CA GLN A 38 18.23 1.13 -2.69
C GLN A 38 18.65 0.14 -1.60
N PHE A 39 17.79 -0.09 -0.62
CA PHE A 39 18.03 -1.06 0.45
C PHE A 39 18.20 -2.49 -0.10
N MET A 40 17.50 -2.82 -1.18
CA MET A 40 17.59 -4.11 -1.85
C MET A 40 18.75 -4.20 -2.86
N GLU A 41 19.50 -3.13 -3.12
CA GLU A 41 20.57 -3.12 -4.14
C GLU A 41 21.67 -4.15 -3.82
N ASP A 42 21.95 -4.38 -2.53
CA ASP A 42 22.94 -5.35 -2.07
C ASP A 42 22.52 -6.81 -2.33
N ASP A 43 21.23 -7.06 -2.57
CA ASP A 43 20.69 -8.36 -2.99
C ASP A 43 20.01 -8.24 -4.36
N SER A 44 20.84 -8.35 -5.40
CA SER A 44 20.41 -8.29 -6.81
C SER A 44 19.23 -9.21 -7.12
N GLU A 45 19.16 -10.41 -6.53
CA GLU A 45 18.10 -11.38 -6.80
C GLU A 45 16.77 -10.92 -6.21
N LEU A 46 16.80 -10.45 -4.96
CA LEU A 46 15.63 -9.91 -4.29
C LEU A 46 15.11 -8.64 -4.98
N LEU A 47 16.01 -7.73 -5.40
CA LEU A 47 15.65 -6.52 -6.12
C LEU A 47 15.01 -6.85 -7.48
N ILE A 48 15.65 -7.70 -8.29
CA ILE A 48 15.15 -8.09 -9.61
C ILE A 48 13.78 -8.72 -9.47
N THR A 49 13.62 -9.71 -8.60
CA THR A 49 12.35 -10.43 -8.44
C THR A 49 11.23 -9.49 -7.99
N LYS A 50 11.50 -8.55 -7.08
CA LYS A 50 10.53 -7.54 -6.64
C LYS A 50 10.11 -6.60 -7.78
N VAL A 51 11.06 -6.11 -8.58
CA VAL A 51 10.74 -5.22 -9.70
C VAL A 51 9.96 -5.96 -10.80
N LEU A 52 10.37 -7.18 -11.14
CA LEU A 52 9.62 -8.01 -12.11
C LEU A 52 8.19 -8.27 -11.63
N HIS A 53 8.00 -8.57 -10.35
CA HIS A 53 6.68 -8.76 -9.75
C HIS A 53 5.82 -7.48 -9.85
N ASN A 54 6.40 -6.32 -9.51
CA ASN A 54 5.70 -5.04 -9.64
C ASN A 54 5.30 -4.76 -11.11
N ASN A 55 6.22 -4.96 -12.05
CA ASN A 55 5.94 -4.77 -13.48
C ASN A 55 4.85 -5.72 -13.98
N ALA A 56 4.83 -6.97 -13.50
CA ALA A 56 3.80 -7.94 -13.83
C ALA A 56 2.42 -7.54 -13.30
N ILE A 57 2.32 -6.98 -12.08
CA ILE A 57 1.07 -6.41 -11.55
C ILE A 57 0.60 -5.28 -12.45
N LEU A 58 1.48 -4.32 -12.78
CA LEU A 58 1.13 -3.17 -13.60
C LEU A 58 0.64 -3.60 -14.99
N ARG A 59 1.35 -4.52 -15.66
CA ARG A 59 0.96 -5.07 -16.96
C ARG A 59 -0.36 -5.81 -16.93
N SER A 60 -0.65 -6.57 -15.86
CA SER A 60 -1.87 -7.38 -15.76
C SER A 60 -3.11 -6.60 -15.30
N SER A 61 -2.92 -5.43 -14.69
CA SER A 61 -4.03 -4.62 -14.14
C SER A 61 -5.03 -4.13 -15.18
N ASN A 62 -4.62 -3.95 -16.44
CA ASN A 62 -5.38 -3.26 -17.50
C ASN A 62 -5.85 -1.84 -17.11
N LEU A 63 -5.25 -1.24 -16.09
CA LEU A 63 -5.52 0.14 -15.68
C LEU A 63 -4.60 1.09 -16.43
N ASP A 64 -5.12 2.27 -16.78
CA ASP A 64 -4.26 3.34 -17.29
C ASP A 64 -3.37 3.91 -16.16
N ALA A 65 -2.26 4.55 -16.56
CA ALA A 65 -1.27 5.06 -15.61
C ALA A 65 -1.84 6.09 -14.62
N LYS A 66 -2.81 6.92 -15.03
CA LYS A 66 -3.43 7.92 -14.13
C LYS A 66 -4.24 7.22 -13.04
N THR A 67 -5.00 6.20 -13.43
CA THR A 67 -5.78 5.38 -12.48
C THR A 67 -4.86 4.66 -11.49
N VAL A 68 -3.75 4.08 -11.97
CA VAL A 68 -2.74 3.45 -11.11
C VAL A 68 -2.19 4.45 -10.08
N GLU A 69 -1.81 5.66 -10.50
CA GLU A 69 -1.24 6.65 -9.58
C GLU A 69 -2.28 7.18 -8.57
N LEU A 70 -3.55 7.36 -8.96
CA LEU A 70 -4.61 7.72 -8.03
C LEU A 70 -4.83 6.65 -6.95
N ILE A 71 -4.77 5.36 -7.32
CA ILE A 71 -4.81 4.25 -6.35
C ILE A 71 -3.60 4.32 -5.43
N SER A 72 -2.40 4.52 -5.99
CA SER A 72 -1.16 4.61 -5.22
C SER A 72 -1.18 5.78 -4.22
N VAL A 73 -1.72 6.94 -4.62
CA VAL A 73 -1.95 8.09 -3.72
C VAL A 73 -2.92 7.72 -2.59
N ALA A 74 -4.07 7.13 -2.91
CA ALA A 74 -5.07 6.73 -1.92
C ALA A 74 -4.51 5.73 -0.90
N VAL A 75 -3.80 4.70 -1.37
CA VAL A 75 -3.16 3.69 -0.50
C VAL A 75 -2.06 4.32 0.34
N SER A 76 -1.21 5.17 -0.24
CA SER A 76 -0.15 5.87 0.48
C SER A 76 -0.69 6.78 1.59
N ALA A 77 -1.80 7.48 1.32
CA ALA A 77 -2.49 8.31 2.29
C ALA A 77 -3.10 7.46 3.42
N ALA A 78 -3.79 6.36 3.08
CA ALA A 78 -4.40 5.46 4.07
C ALA A 78 -3.35 4.82 5.00
N LEU A 79 -2.20 4.42 4.46
CA LEU A 79 -1.08 3.86 5.23
C LEU A 79 -0.24 4.92 5.94
N ARG A 80 -0.49 6.21 5.68
CA ARG A 80 0.29 7.34 6.23
C ARG A 80 1.78 7.25 5.86
N CYS A 81 2.11 6.74 4.68
CA CYS A 81 3.48 6.70 4.17
C CYS A 81 3.84 8.04 3.51
N SER A 82 4.44 8.97 4.28
CA SER A 82 4.78 10.30 3.77
C SER A 82 5.73 10.30 2.57
N HIS A 83 6.65 9.34 2.49
CA HIS A 83 7.57 9.20 1.35
C HIS A 83 6.84 8.72 0.09
N CYS A 84 6.06 7.64 0.21
CA CYS A 84 5.25 7.09 -0.88
C CYS A 84 4.25 8.13 -1.40
N LEU A 85 3.57 8.84 -0.49
CA LEU A 85 2.56 9.82 -0.84
C LEU A 85 3.16 10.98 -1.65
N ARG A 86 4.32 11.51 -1.25
CA ARG A 86 5.00 12.56 -2.02
C ARG A 86 5.42 12.08 -3.41
N LEU A 87 5.94 10.87 -3.52
CA LEU A 87 6.33 10.28 -4.80
C LEU A 87 5.11 10.17 -5.73
N HIS A 88 4.05 9.49 -5.28
CA HIS A 88 2.88 9.22 -6.12
C HIS A 88 2.08 10.48 -6.47
N ILE A 89 2.06 11.51 -5.61
CA ILE A 89 1.50 12.83 -5.98
C ILE A 89 2.28 13.46 -7.14
N ARG A 90 3.62 13.41 -7.12
CA ARG A 90 4.45 13.94 -8.20
C ARG A 90 4.26 13.18 -9.51
N LEU A 91 4.14 11.85 -9.44
CA LEU A 91 3.89 11.00 -10.62
C LEU A 91 2.49 11.22 -11.20
N ALA A 92 1.46 11.33 -10.37
CA ALA A 92 0.13 11.71 -10.82
C ALA A 92 0.16 13.07 -11.55
N GLY A 93 0.86 14.07 -10.97
CA GLY A 93 1.04 15.38 -11.59
C GLY A 93 1.79 15.33 -12.93
N SER A 94 2.87 14.54 -13.04
CA SER A 94 3.62 14.40 -14.30
C SER A 94 2.81 13.71 -15.41
N LEU A 95 1.84 12.88 -15.05
CA LEU A 95 0.85 12.30 -15.95
C LEU A 95 -0.30 13.26 -16.31
N GLY A 96 -0.33 14.47 -15.74
CA GLY A 96 -1.36 15.46 -15.97
C GLY A 96 -2.66 15.17 -15.22
N VAL A 97 -2.60 14.48 -14.08
CA VAL A 97 -3.73 14.38 -13.15
C VAL A 97 -3.85 15.70 -12.39
N PRO A 98 -5.02 16.38 -12.45
CA PRO A 98 -5.21 17.65 -11.75
C PRO A 98 -5.36 17.46 -10.23
N ASP A 99 -5.01 18.51 -9.47
CA ASP A 99 -4.98 18.48 -8.00
C ASP A 99 -6.35 18.13 -7.36
N ASP A 100 -7.46 18.45 -8.02
CA ASP A 100 -8.80 18.11 -7.55
C ASP A 100 -9.07 16.59 -7.57
N GLN A 101 -8.55 15.87 -8.57
CA GLN A 101 -8.61 14.40 -8.61
C GLN A 101 -7.69 13.77 -7.56
N VAL A 102 -6.50 14.33 -7.35
CA VAL A 102 -5.59 13.90 -6.27
C VAL A 102 -6.25 14.11 -4.90
N ALA A 103 -6.87 15.28 -4.68
CA ALA A 103 -7.61 15.58 -3.46
C ALA A 103 -8.80 14.62 -3.26
N ALA A 104 -9.53 14.28 -4.33
CA ALA A 104 -10.60 13.29 -4.27
C ALA A 104 -10.10 11.92 -3.81
N ALA A 105 -8.97 11.43 -4.34
CA ALA A 105 -8.36 10.18 -3.89
C ALA A 105 -7.99 10.20 -2.39
N ILE A 106 -7.46 11.33 -1.90
CA ILE A 106 -7.12 11.53 -0.49
C ILE A 106 -8.38 11.52 0.39
N PHE A 107 -9.45 12.23 -0.02
CA PHE A 107 -10.71 12.24 0.74
C PHE A 107 -11.38 10.87 0.79
N LEU A 108 -11.39 10.14 -0.33
CA LEU A 108 -11.91 8.77 -0.38
C LEU A 108 -11.14 7.84 0.56
N ALA A 109 -9.80 7.90 0.54
CA ALA A 109 -8.96 7.14 1.45
C ALA A 109 -9.27 7.47 2.92
N GLY A 110 -9.35 8.76 3.26
CA GLY A 110 -9.67 9.22 4.61
C GLY A 110 -11.03 8.73 5.11
N ASN A 111 -12.06 8.81 4.26
CA ASN A 111 -13.41 8.35 4.59
C ASN A 111 -13.45 6.83 4.85
N LEU A 112 -12.80 6.02 4.00
CA LEU A 112 -12.74 4.57 4.17
C LEU A 112 -11.95 4.16 5.42
N VAL A 113 -10.85 4.84 5.71
CA VAL A 113 -10.07 4.62 6.95
C VAL A 113 -10.90 4.99 8.19
N ASN A 114 -11.64 6.10 8.16
CA ASN A 114 -12.52 6.50 9.25
C ASN A 114 -13.59 5.43 9.52
N ALA A 115 -14.25 4.93 8.47
CA ALA A 115 -15.24 3.87 8.60
C ALA A 115 -14.64 2.59 9.21
N SER A 116 -13.43 2.21 8.78
CA SER A 116 -12.71 1.06 9.34
C SER A 116 -12.41 1.22 10.84
N VAL A 117 -11.98 2.41 11.27
CA VAL A 117 -11.73 2.74 12.68
C VAL A 117 -13.01 2.63 13.49
N LEU A 118 -14.09 3.28 13.05
CA LEU A 118 -15.36 3.28 13.78
C LEU A 118 -15.95 1.86 13.89
N ALA A 119 -15.96 1.11 12.79
CA ALA A 119 -16.51 -0.23 12.77
C ALA A 119 -15.72 -1.19 13.67
N THR A 120 -14.38 -1.11 13.65
CA THR A 120 -13.52 -1.97 14.48
C THR A 120 -13.65 -1.60 15.94
N ALA A 121 -13.55 -0.31 16.28
CA ALA A 121 -13.63 0.16 17.67
C ALA A 121 -15.01 -0.10 18.30
N ALA A 122 -16.09 0.15 17.56
CA ALA A 122 -17.45 -0.10 18.07
C ALA A 122 -17.69 -1.58 18.35
N ARG A 123 -17.26 -2.49 17.46
CA ARG A 123 -17.36 -3.94 17.69
C ARG A 123 -16.62 -4.39 18.94
N ASN A 124 -15.38 -3.93 19.13
CA ASN A 124 -14.61 -4.26 20.32
C ASN A 124 -15.28 -3.71 21.60
N LEU A 125 -15.89 -2.52 21.53
CA LEU A 125 -16.64 -1.98 22.67
C LEU A 125 -17.88 -2.82 23.00
N ASP A 126 -18.60 -3.28 21.99
CA ASP A 126 -19.78 -4.12 22.18
C ASP A 126 -19.39 -5.51 22.73
N GLU A 127 -18.33 -6.13 22.21
CA GLU A 127 -17.76 -7.37 22.77
C GLU A 127 -17.34 -7.20 24.24
N GLU A 128 -16.64 -6.11 24.58
CA GLU A 128 -16.24 -5.80 25.96
C GLU A 128 -17.42 -5.46 26.88
N ARG A 129 -18.60 -5.09 26.34
CA ARG A 129 -19.82 -4.88 27.12
C ARG A 129 -20.50 -6.20 27.48
N GLU A 130 -20.28 -7.24 26.69
CA GLU A 130 -20.79 -8.59 26.96
C GLU A 130 -19.98 -9.30 28.05
N ILE A 131 -18.83 -8.75 28.47
CA ILE A 131 -17.95 -9.33 29.50
C ILE A 131 -18.02 -8.52 30.81
N CYS A 132 -18.20 -9.20 31.95
CA CYS A 132 -18.01 -8.59 33.25
C CYS A 132 -16.52 -8.34 33.50
N ARG A 133 -16.08 -7.07 33.49
CA ARG A 133 -14.67 -6.69 33.66
C ARG A 133 -14.03 -7.09 34.98
N SER A 134 -14.83 -7.35 36.01
CA SER A 134 -14.32 -7.81 37.31
C SER A 134 -14.15 -9.32 37.40
N CYS A 135 -14.92 -10.07 36.61
CA CYS A 135 -15.04 -11.52 36.74
C CYS A 135 -14.58 -12.27 35.48
N GLU A 136 -14.36 -11.57 34.37
CA GLU A 136 -13.96 -12.10 33.05
C GLU A 136 -14.90 -13.21 32.51
N ILE A 137 -16.17 -13.16 32.90
CA ILE A 137 -17.25 -14.04 32.41
C ILE A 137 -18.29 -13.22 31.64
N ALA A 138 -19.20 -13.90 30.95
CA ALA A 138 -20.34 -13.25 30.32
C ALA A 138 -21.12 -12.41 31.35
N SER A 139 -21.32 -11.13 31.05
CA SER A 139 -21.94 -10.14 31.93
C SER A 139 -23.35 -10.55 32.33
N GLU A 140 -24.13 -11.16 31.43
CA GLU A 140 -25.45 -11.73 31.70
C GLU A 140 -25.45 -12.83 32.78
N THR A 141 -24.31 -13.52 32.95
CA THR A 141 -24.14 -14.57 33.98
C THR A 141 -23.50 -14.08 35.27
N CYS A 142 -23.14 -12.79 35.36
CA CYS A 142 -22.48 -12.26 36.55
C CYS A 142 -23.49 -11.86 37.63
N GLU A 143 -23.52 -12.59 38.74
CA GLU A 143 -24.42 -12.31 39.87
C GLU A 143 -24.10 -11.02 40.64
N ILE A 144 -22.92 -10.44 40.42
CA ILE A 144 -22.42 -9.27 41.17
C ILE A 144 -22.60 -7.98 40.37
N ASN A 145 -22.30 -8.03 39.07
CA ASN A 145 -22.25 -6.87 38.18
C ASN A 145 -23.07 -7.06 36.89
N GLY A 146 -23.91 -8.09 36.81
CA GLY A 146 -24.66 -8.40 35.60
C GLY A 146 -25.64 -7.30 35.22
N ARG A 147 -25.73 -7.00 33.93
CA ARG A 147 -26.77 -6.14 33.39
C ARG A 147 -28.06 -6.95 33.37
N GLY A 148 -28.89 -6.80 34.39
CA GLY A 148 -30.28 -7.23 34.32
C GLY A 148 -30.97 -6.53 33.15
N GLU A 149 -31.87 -7.23 32.46
CA GLU A 149 -32.69 -6.68 31.38
C GLU A 149 -33.51 -5.48 31.91
N ASP A 150 -33.15 -4.26 31.48
CA ASP A 150 -33.98 -3.04 31.61
C ASP A 150 -34.79 -2.81 30.33
#